data_AF-A0A5M4DCD8-F1
#
_entry.id   AF-A0A5M4DCD8-F1
#
_cell.length_a   1.000
_cell.length_b   1.000
_cell.length_c   1.000
_cell.angle_alpha   90.00
_cell.angle_beta   90.00
_cell.angle_gamma   90.00
#
_symmetry.space_group_name_H-M   'P 1'
#
loop_
_entity.id
_entity.type
_entity.pdbx_description
1 polymer ?
#
loop_
_entity_poly.entity_id
_entity_poly.type
_entity_poly.pdbx_seq_one_letter_code
_entity_poly.pdbx_strand_id
1 'polypeptide(L)'
;MRETNPIRRRRTHGQTLVAALFVLGVLLILGLVFVGIISQNVRQSATARQRSAASDLAEAGVRYAHSQLVYSVQGADWRPTPTLPLSARDPDYDYLRPDPDGNPANGDQGGPDQLGAYSRINQGNGRFLVRVRFAPSDAVLFSTAQQGPLRQPGKARNYLILESVGRIGRVVANDPTTLLGSERQETRKLIAFASIGIIESAVFITNKDRVSRPAELGVPEPLGVRYEGADVEVPLQLGSSTPMFNFGNPPTPTAGSVLFGGSLYSNTGIVLHGSVNVNLNVPLGDAWHVNGSLRGAAASSRLNVNRTDWNPTLGLWQVSPYSVGNATTPSLNSLNPSFSTLGGVLRDEVQAIDVDGYWRSVGYKAPPSLEIADPETGLNRFESLTRNSGVVGPGGNAGRFGHGRGVYVDNTQDRQMREDEEGRERVGSSESLVYDWFNPNNGQAGTGWIGPYYVPRGATLILNSDGFSI
;
A
#
# COMPACT_ATOMS: atom_id res chain seq x y z
N MET A 1 -76.90 53.40 -67.50
CA MET A 1 -76.55 52.12 -66.85
C MET A 1 -75.05 51.88 -66.99
N ARG A 2 -74.27 52.13 -65.93
CA ARG A 2 -73.07 51.35 -65.57
C ARG A 2 -72.63 51.80 -64.17
N GLU A 3 -72.81 50.89 -63.23
CA GLU A 3 -72.45 51.03 -61.82
C GLU A 3 -70.96 51.26 -61.65
N THR A 4 -70.59 52.19 -60.77
CA THR A 4 -69.27 52.19 -60.13
C THR A 4 -69.49 51.97 -58.64
N ASN A 5 -69.16 50.75 -58.21
CA ASN A 5 -69.31 50.26 -56.85
C ASN A 5 -68.19 50.87 -55.97
N PRO A 6 -68.48 51.67 -54.93
CA PRO A 6 -67.42 52.19 -54.08
C PRO A 6 -66.88 51.08 -53.18
N ILE A 7 -65.60 50.77 -53.34
CA ILE A 7 -64.83 49.88 -52.48
C ILE A 7 -64.92 50.39 -51.02
N ARG A 8 -65.70 49.68 -50.18
CA ARG A 8 -65.66 49.87 -48.72
C ARG A 8 -64.27 49.46 -48.21
N ARG A 9 -63.38 50.43 -48.00
CA ARG A 9 -62.23 50.26 -47.11
C ARG A 9 -62.76 50.06 -45.69
N ARG A 10 -62.88 48.81 -45.25
CA ARG A 10 -62.93 48.48 -43.81
C ARG A 10 -61.61 48.93 -43.20
N ARG A 11 -61.63 50.03 -42.46
CA ARG A 11 -60.50 50.45 -41.62
C ARG A 11 -60.27 49.39 -40.54
N THR A 12 -59.14 48.72 -40.59
CA THR A 12 -58.63 47.75 -39.60
C THR A 12 -58.06 48.48 -38.38
N HIS A 13 -58.89 49.23 -37.65
CA HIS A 13 -58.43 49.98 -36.45
C HIS A 13 -58.32 49.14 -35.16
N GLY A 14 -58.44 47.81 -35.24
CA GLY A 14 -58.26 46.88 -34.10
C GLY A 14 -57.20 45.80 -34.30
N GLN A 15 -56.65 45.62 -35.50
CA GLN A 15 -55.68 44.53 -35.79
C GLN A 15 -54.28 44.81 -35.23
N THR A 16 -53.83 46.06 -35.22
CA THR A 16 -52.51 46.45 -34.72
C THR A 16 -52.37 46.26 -33.22
N LEU A 17 -53.43 46.55 -32.45
CA LEU A 17 -53.43 46.36 -31.00
C LEU A 17 -53.40 44.87 -30.62
N VAL A 18 -54.18 44.04 -31.32
CA VAL A 18 -54.19 42.58 -31.11
C VAL A 18 -52.83 41.97 -31.48
N ALA A 19 -52.24 42.39 -32.60
CA ALA A 19 -50.89 41.96 -32.98
C ALA A 19 -49.84 42.35 -31.94
N ALA A 20 -49.88 43.58 -31.41
CA ALA A 20 -48.96 44.03 -30.37
C ALA A 20 -49.11 43.23 -29.06
N LEU A 21 -50.34 42.88 -28.67
CA LEU A 21 -50.63 42.12 -27.45
C LEU A 21 -50.19 40.65 -27.57
N PHE A 22 -50.37 40.04 -28.75
CA PHE A 22 -49.80 38.72 -29.06
C PHE A 22 -48.27 38.72 -29.02
N VAL A 23 -47.63 39.75 -29.61
CA VAL A 23 -46.17 39.88 -29.57
C VAL A 23 -45.66 40.03 -28.14
N LEU A 24 -46.32 40.85 -27.32
CA LEU A 24 -45.99 41.01 -25.89
C LEU A 24 -46.17 39.70 -25.10
N GLY A 25 -47.24 38.95 -25.36
CA GLY A 25 -47.47 37.64 -24.74
C GLY A 25 -46.39 36.61 -25.11
N VAL A 26 -46.02 36.54 -26.40
CA VAL A 26 -44.95 35.65 -26.87
C VAL A 26 -43.60 36.05 -26.28
N LEU A 27 -43.29 37.35 -26.20
CA LEU A 27 -42.07 37.84 -25.56
C LEU A 27 -42.00 37.51 -24.07
N LEU A 28 -43.12 37.57 -23.35
CA LEU A 28 -43.17 37.20 -21.93
C LEU A 28 -42.92 35.71 -21.73
N ILE A 29 -43.52 34.85 -22.55
CA ILE A 29 -43.29 33.40 -22.51
C ILE A 29 -41.82 33.07 -22.83
N LEU A 30 -41.25 33.70 -23.87
CA LEU A 30 -39.83 33.56 -24.21
C LEU A 30 -38.91 34.03 -23.07
N GLY A 31 -39.26 35.13 -22.40
CA GLY A 31 -38.53 35.61 -21.23
C GLY A 31 -38.52 34.61 -20.08
N LEU A 32 -39.67 34.00 -19.76
CA LEU A 32 -39.78 32.98 -18.71
C LEU A 32 -39.00 31.70 -19.06
N VAL A 33 -39.07 31.24 -20.31
CA VAL A 33 -38.30 30.08 -20.79
C VAL A 33 -36.80 30.36 -20.71
N PHE A 34 -36.37 31.55 -21.11
CA PHE A 34 -34.97 31.97 -21.03
C PHE A 34 -34.44 31.98 -19.59
N VAL A 35 -35.20 32.55 -18.65
CA VAL A 35 -34.85 32.51 -17.22
C VAL A 35 -34.79 31.07 -16.70
N GLY A 36 -35.71 30.20 -17.12
CA GLY A 36 -35.70 28.78 -16.81
C GLY A 36 -34.42 28.08 -17.27
N ILE A 37 -34.02 28.30 -18.53
CA ILE A 37 -32.79 27.73 -19.11
C ILE A 37 -31.54 28.25 -18.37
N ILE A 38 -31.46 29.56 -18.08
CA ILE A 38 -30.34 30.11 -17.30
C ILE A 38 -30.28 29.48 -15.92
N SER A 39 -31.41 29.39 -15.20
CA SER A 39 -31.47 28.80 -13.87
C SER A 39 -31.01 27.34 -13.88
N GLN A 40 -31.41 26.57 -14.90
CA GLN A 40 -30.99 25.18 -15.08
C GLN A 40 -29.48 25.08 -15.37
N ASN A 41 -28.95 25.91 -16.26
CA ASN A 41 -27.52 25.94 -16.59
C ASN A 41 -26.65 26.37 -15.41
N VAL A 42 -27.10 27.35 -14.62
CA VAL A 42 -26.41 27.78 -13.39
C VAL A 42 -26.39 26.65 -12.37
N ARG A 43 -27.51 25.95 -12.16
CA ARG A 43 -27.58 24.81 -11.24
C ARG A 43 -26.68 23.66 -11.68
N GLN A 44 -26.70 23.30 -12.97
CA GLN A 44 -25.82 22.26 -13.52
C GLN A 44 -24.34 22.64 -13.36
N SER A 45 -23.99 23.90 -13.63
CA SER A 45 -22.62 24.40 -13.47
C SER A 45 -22.18 24.45 -12.00
N ALA A 46 -23.08 24.78 -11.07
CA ALA A 46 -22.79 24.73 -9.64
C ALA A 46 -22.55 23.29 -9.17
N THR A 47 -23.41 22.35 -9.56
CA THR A 47 -23.24 20.92 -9.26
C THR A 47 -21.95 20.36 -9.86
N ALA A 48 -21.59 20.73 -11.10
CA ALA A 48 -20.34 20.30 -11.73
C ALA A 48 -19.11 20.79 -10.96
N ARG A 49 -19.09 22.07 -10.55
CA ARG A 49 -18.02 22.64 -9.70
C ARG A 49 -17.93 21.91 -8.35
N GLN A 50 -19.06 21.63 -7.72
CA GLN A 50 -19.10 20.89 -6.45
C GLN A 50 -18.58 19.46 -6.61
N ARG A 51 -18.93 18.77 -7.70
CA ARG A 51 -18.39 17.44 -7.98
C ARG A 51 -16.88 17.43 -8.19
N SER A 52 -16.35 18.44 -8.87
CA SER A 52 -14.91 18.61 -9.06
C SER A 52 -14.21 18.80 -7.71
N ALA A 53 -14.68 19.76 -6.90
CA ALA A 53 -14.07 20.02 -5.60
C ALA A 53 -14.18 18.82 -4.63
N ALA A 54 -15.28 18.07 -4.66
CA ALA A 54 -15.39 16.83 -3.90
C ALA A 54 -14.41 15.75 -4.39
N SER A 55 -14.13 15.67 -5.70
CA SER A 55 -13.13 14.77 -6.27
C SER A 55 -11.72 15.16 -5.82
N ASP A 56 -11.39 16.45 -5.87
CA ASP A 56 -10.08 16.97 -5.44
C ASP A 56 -9.83 16.69 -3.95
N LEU A 57 -10.85 16.87 -3.10
CA LEU A 57 -10.78 16.53 -1.68
C LEU A 57 -10.63 15.02 -1.45
N ALA A 58 -11.33 14.18 -2.24
CA ALA A 58 -11.19 12.74 -2.14
C ALA A 58 -9.77 12.30 -2.51
N GLU A 59 -9.21 12.85 -3.58
CA GLU A 59 -7.83 12.61 -3.99
C GLU A 59 -6.83 13.10 -2.93
N ALA A 60 -7.04 14.29 -2.37
CA ALA A 60 -6.22 14.82 -1.28
C ALA A 60 -6.17 13.86 -0.08
N GLY A 61 -7.30 13.24 0.28
CA GLY A 61 -7.33 12.26 1.37
C GLY A 61 -6.57 10.97 1.06
N VAL A 62 -6.59 10.48 -0.19
CA VAL A 62 -5.75 9.34 -0.59
C VAL A 62 -4.27 9.70 -0.57
N ARG A 63 -3.90 10.88 -1.09
CA ARG A 63 -2.52 11.37 -1.05
C ARG A 63 -2.02 11.55 0.39
N TYR A 64 -2.88 12.03 1.29
CA TYR A 64 -2.59 12.13 2.72
C TYR A 64 -2.36 10.77 3.35
N ALA A 65 -3.22 9.78 3.13
CA ALA A 65 -3.00 8.44 3.66
C ALA A 65 -1.72 7.80 3.09
N HIS A 66 -1.45 7.98 1.79
CA HIS A 66 -0.22 7.49 1.18
C HIS A 66 1.03 8.16 1.78
N SER A 67 1.02 9.48 1.98
CA SER A 67 2.16 10.17 2.60
C SER A 67 2.40 9.67 4.02
N GLN A 68 1.35 9.40 4.79
CA GLN A 68 1.47 8.81 6.13
C GLN A 68 2.06 7.40 6.09
N LEU A 69 1.64 6.55 5.14
CA LEU A 69 2.22 5.20 4.98
C LEU A 69 3.71 5.23 4.62
N VAL A 70 4.16 6.25 3.89
CA VAL A 70 5.56 6.38 3.45
C VAL A 70 6.43 7.05 4.51
N TYR A 71 5.98 8.17 5.08
CA TYR A 71 6.81 9.08 5.87
C TYR A 71 6.53 9.08 7.38
N SER A 72 5.35 8.67 7.85
CA SER A 72 5.04 8.69 9.29
C SER A 72 5.91 7.71 10.07
N VAL A 73 6.02 7.83 11.39
CA VAL A 73 6.76 6.86 12.22
C VAL A 73 6.18 5.44 12.12
N GLN A 74 4.85 5.33 11.97
CA GLN A 74 4.13 4.06 11.91
C GLN A 74 4.25 3.37 10.55
N GLY A 75 4.55 4.11 9.49
CA GLY A 75 4.77 3.55 8.15
C GLY A 75 3.62 2.66 7.67
N ALA A 76 3.93 1.40 7.32
CA ALA A 76 2.95 0.42 6.86
C ALA A 76 1.81 0.13 7.87
N ASP A 77 2.09 0.29 9.15
CA ASP A 77 1.14 0.08 10.25
C ASP A 77 0.29 1.32 10.55
N TRP A 78 0.56 2.45 9.89
CA TRP A 78 -0.19 3.67 10.09
C TRP A 78 -1.67 3.44 9.78
N ARG A 79 -2.53 3.75 10.75
CA ARG A 79 -3.98 3.82 10.59
C ARG A 79 -4.47 5.14 11.17
N PRO A 80 -5.35 5.86 10.48
CA PRO A 80 -5.87 7.11 11.01
C PRO A 80 -6.79 6.78 12.20
N THR A 81 -6.72 7.59 13.26
CA THR A 81 -7.58 7.44 14.43
C THR A 81 -9.02 7.80 14.08
N PRO A 82 -9.99 6.87 14.19
CA PRO A 82 -11.38 7.14 13.84
C PRO A 82 -11.93 8.36 14.56
N THR A 83 -12.60 9.24 13.82
CA THR A 83 -13.22 10.42 14.42
C THR A 83 -14.60 10.04 14.92
N LEU A 84 -14.89 10.33 16.20
CA LEU A 84 -16.21 10.09 16.73
C LEU A 84 -17.22 11.13 16.19
N PRO A 85 -18.47 10.72 15.91
CA PRO A 85 -19.51 11.64 15.50
C PRO A 85 -19.82 12.63 16.63
N LEU A 86 -20.01 13.91 16.29
CA LEU A 86 -20.31 14.95 17.29
C LEU A 86 -21.73 14.82 17.87
N SER A 87 -22.66 14.35 17.05
CA SER A 87 -24.05 14.08 17.43
C SER A 87 -24.71 13.20 16.37
N ALA A 88 -25.91 12.70 16.63
CA ALA A 88 -26.73 12.00 15.63
C ALA A 88 -27.11 12.86 14.40
N ARG A 89 -26.89 14.18 14.47
CA ARG A 89 -27.10 15.13 13.36
C ARG A 89 -25.81 15.53 12.66
N ASP A 90 -24.67 14.92 13.02
CA ASP A 90 -23.41 15.15 12.30
C ASP A 90 -23.62 14.75 10.83
N PRO A 91 -23.30 15.62 9.86
CA PRO A 91 -23.47 15.30 8.44
C PRO A 91 -22.62 14.09 8.02
N ASP A 92 -21.57 13.74 8.76
CA ASP A 92 -20.70 12.58 8.56
C ASP A 92 -21.07 11.37 9.42
N TYR A 93 -22.18 11.41 10.17
CA TYR A 93 -22.52 10.40 11.18
C TYR A 93 -22.33 8.96 10.70
N ASP A 94 -22.91 8.60 9.55
CA ASP A 94 -22.85 7.23 9.02
C ASP A 94 -21.41 6.76 8.72
N TYR A 95 -20.52 7.68 8.35
CA TYR A 95 -19.11 7.39 8.10
C TYR A 95 -18.29 7.31 9.38
N LEU A 96 -18.66 8.09 10.40
CA LEU A 96 -17.94 8.18 11.68
C LEU A 96 -18.42 7.15 12.72
N ARG A 97 -19.54 6.47 12.44
CA ARG A 97 -20.13 5.45 13.31
C ARG A 97 -19.10 4.37 13.66
N PRO A 98 -18.69 4.22 14.94
CA PRO A 98 -17.79 3.17 15.36
C PRO A 98 -18.47 1.79 15.31
N ASP A 99 -17.68 0.73 15.52
CA ASP A 99 -18.18 -0.61 15.82
C ASP A 99 -19.16 -0.52 17.01
N PRO A 100 -20.44 -0.93 16.84
CA PRO A 100 -21.45 -0.85 17.89
C PRO A 100 -21.09 -1.66 19.14
N ASP A 101 -20.38 -2.78 18.95
CA ASP A 101 -20.14 -3.79 19.98
C ASP A 101 -18.66 -3.87 20.39
N GLY A 102 -17.77 -3.21 19.62
CA GLY A 102 -16.31 -3.29 19.77
C GLY A 102 -15.74 -4.69 19.52
N ASN A 103 -16.54 -5.59 18.94
CA ASN A 103 -16.16 -6.97 18.68
C ASN A 103 -16.01 -7.19 17.17
N PRO A 104 -14.78 -7.26 16.64
CA PRO A 104 -14.54 -7.39 15.21
C PRO A 104 -15.06 -8.72 14.62
N ALA A 105 -15.42 -9.70 15.47
CA ALA A 105 -16.00 -10.98 15.04
C ALA A 105 -17.50 -10.89 14.68
N ASN A 106 -18.21 -9.83 15.08
CA ASN A 106 -19.65 -9.65 14.84
C ASN A 106 -19.97 -9.15 13.42
N GLY A 107 -18.96 -8.82 12.62
CA GLY A 107 -19.10 -8.40 11.22
C GLY A 107 -19.42 -6.92 11.00
N ASP A 108 -20.02 -6.20 11.97
CA ASP A 108 -20.20 -4.73 11.88
C ASP A 108 -19.05 -3.98 12.57
N GLN A 109 -18.04 -3.57 11.81
CA GLN A 109 -16.91 -2.78 12.31
C GLN A 109 -17.21 -1.26 12.31
N GLY A 110 -18.44 -0.85 11.99
CA GLY A 110 -18.83 0.55 11.83
C GLY A 110 -18.71 1.07 10.40
N GLY A 111 -18.96 2.37 10.22
CA GLY A 111 -19.11 2.98 8.90
C GLY A 111 -20.40 2.53 8.17
N PRO A 112 -20.64 3.03 6.94
CA PRO A 112 -21.86 2.77 6.18
C PRO A 112 -21.88 1.38 5.52
N ASP A 113 -20.70 0.79 5.35
CA ASP A 113 -20.50 -0.51 4.72
C ASP A 113 -20.07 -1.59 5.71
N GLN A 114 -20.10 -1.30 7.03
CA GLN A 114 -19.74 -2.21 8.11
C GLN A 114 -18.25 -2.63 8.11
N LEU A 115 -17.41 -1.98 7.30
CA LEU A 115 -15.99 -2.28 7.14
C LEU A 115 -15.07 -1.35 7.95
N GLY A 116 -15.62 -0.59 8.91
CA GLY A 116 -14.85 0.30 9.78
C GLY A 116 -15.28 1.76 9.73
N ALA A 117 -15.12 2.49 10.84
CA ALA A 117 -15.31 3.94 10.87
C ALA A 117 -14.22 4.70 10.06
N TYR A 118 -14.59 5.86 9.55
CA TYR A 118 -13.67 6.79 8.89
C TYR A 118 -13.10 7.82 9.87
N SER A 119 -11.96 8.40 9.50
CA SER A 119 -11.35 9.54 10.20
C SER A 119 -11.58 10.82 9.40
N ARG A 120 -12.00 11.90 10.06
CA ARG A 120 -12.31 13.17 9.42
C ARG A 120 -11.14 14.13 9.52
N ILE A 121 -10.70 14.64 8.38
CA ILE A 121 -9.70 15.70 8.29
C ILE A 121 -10.31 16.89 7.56
N ASN A 122 -10.32 18.05 8.23
CA ASN A 122 -10.83 19.29 7.66
C ASN A 122 -9.72 19.99 6.86
N GLN A 123 -10.03 20.43 5.64
CA GLN A 123 -9.09 21.12 4.76
C GLN A 123 -9.78 22.29 4.04
N GLY A 124 -9.35 23.52 4.37
CA GLY A 124 -9.93 24.74 3.80
C GLY A 124 -11.46 24.79 3.97
N ASN A 125 -12.17 24.87 2.85
CA ASN A 125 -13.64 24.94 2.79
C ASN A 125 -14.34 23.58 2.72
N GLY A 126 -13.62 22.49 2.95
CA GLY A 126 -14.16 21.14 2.89
C GLY A 126 -13.48 20.20 3.88
N ARG A 127 -13.70 18.91 3.67
CA ARG A 127 -13.11 17.83 4.45
C ARG A 127 -13.02 16.58 3.62
N PHE A 128 -12.13 15.69 4.03
CA PHE A 128 -12.11 14.33 3.54
C PHE A 128 -12.21 13.35 4.72
N LEU A 129 -12.92 12.26 4.47
CA LEU A 129 -13.09 11.15 5.40
C LEU A 129 -12.22 10.01 4.90
N VAL A 130 -11.21 9.61 5.66
CA VAL A 130 -10.22 8.62 5.24
C VAL A 130 -10.27 7.38 6.10
N ARG A 131 -10.11 6.22 5.47
CA ARG A 131 -10.02 4.91 6.12
C ARG A 131 -8.96 4.08 5.41
N VAL A 132 -8.10 3.42 6.18
CA VAL A 132 -7.10 2.49 5.69
C VAL A 132 -7.47 1.09 6.17
N ARG A 133 -7.67 0.17 5.23
CA ARG A 133 -8.01 -1.23 5.52
C ARG A 133 -6.98 -2.16 4.92
N PHE A 134 -6.81 -3.32 5.53
CA PHE A 134 -6.04 -4.41 4.96
C PHE A 134 -7.00 -5.40 4.31
N ALA A 135 -6.87 -5.67 3.01
CA ALA A 135 -7.85 -6.48 2.29
C ALA A 135 -8.09 -7.89 2.90
N PRO A 136 -7.08 -8.56 3.51
CA PRO A 136 -7.28 -9.81 4.24
C PRO A 136 -8.14 -9.72 5.51
N SER A 137 -8.42 -8.52 6.04
CA SER A 137 -9.32 -8.34 7.18
C SER A 137 -10.79 -8.31 6.78
N ASP A 138 -11.10 -8.41 5.48
CA ASP A 138 -12.46 -8.49 4.97
C ASP A 138 -12.95 -9.94 5.10
N ALA A 139 -13.85 -10.21 6.06
CA ALA A 139 -14.36 -11.56 6.37
C ALA A 139 -14.99 -12.28 5.16
N VAL A 140 -15.22 -11.53 4.06
CA VAL A 140 -15.78 -12.00 2.80
C VAL A 140 -14.76 -12.76 1.93
N LEU A 141 -13.48 -12.84 2.28
CA LEU A 141 -12.44 -13.52 1.47
C LEU A 141 -12.77 -14.97 1.11
N PHE A 142 -13.53 -15.66 1.96
CA PHE A 142 -13.97 -17.04 1.73
C PHE A 142 -15.45 -17.15 1.35
N SER A 143 -16.17 -16.03 1.28
CA SER A 143 -17.59 -15.93 1.01
C SER A 143 -17.85 -15.56 -0.46
N THR A 144 -18.90 -16.14 -1.03
CA THR A 144 -19.39 -15.81 -2.37
C THR A 144 -20.30 -14.58 -2.41
N ALA A 145 -20.71 -14.06 -1.24
CA ALA A 145 -21.59 -12.91 -1.13
C ALA A 145 -20.79 -11.60 -1.10
N GLN A 146 -20.87 -10.83 -2.18
CA GLN A 146 -20.19 -9.53 -2.29
C GLN A 146 -20.80 -8.53 -1.29
N GLN A 147 -20.03 -8.15 -0.26
CA GLN A 147 -20.29 -6.94 0.52
C GLN A 147 -19.14 -5.95 0.30
N GLY A 148 -19.48 -4.66 0.24
CA GLY A 148 -18.50 -3.58 0.04
C GLY A 148 -18.34 -3.09 -1.42
N PRO A 149 -17.46 -2.09 -1.64
CA PRO A 149 -17.37 -1.37 -2.92
C PRO A 149 -16.54 -2.10 -4.01
N LEU A 150 -15.84 -3.17 -3.66
CA LEU A 150 -14.97 -3.90 -4.59
C LEU A 150 -15.73 -5.01 -5.29
N ARG A 151 -15.70 -5.02 -6.63
CA ARG A 151 -16.33 -6.07 -7.44
C ARG A 151 -15.65 -7.44 -7.28
N GLN A 152 -14.36 -7.45 -6.95
CA GLN A 152 -13.56 -8.67 -6.80
C GLN A 152 -12.55 -8.48 -5.63
N PRO A 153 -13.02 -8.46 -4.37
CA PRO A 153 -12.17 -8.17 -3.21
C PRO A 153 -11.00 -9.14 -3.08
N GLY A 154 -11.19 -10.41 -3.49
CA GLY A 154 -10.12 -11.41 -3.52
C GLY A 154 -8.93 -11.05 -4.43
N LYS A 155 -9.06 -10.13 -5.40
CA LYS A 155 -7.91 -9.65 -6.19
C LYS A 155 -7.11 -8.56 -5.47
N ALA A 156 -7.69 -7.92 -4.47
CA ALA A 156 -7.06 -6.88 -3.68
C ALA A 156 -6.38 -7.42 -2.40
N ARG A 157 -6.41 -8.74 -2.17
CA ARG A 157 -5.95 -9.42 -0.94
C ARG A 157 -4.51 -9.12 -0.50
N ASN A 158 -3.66 -8.66 -1.40
CA ASN A 158 -2.28 -8.28 -1.07
C ASN A 158 -2.09 -6.77 -1.11
N TYR A 159 -3.11 -5.97 -0.81
CA TYR A 159 -2.97 -4.51 -0.83
C TYR A 159 -3.63 -3.88 0.38
N LEU A 160 -3.08 -2.73 0.79
CA LEU A 160 -3.83 -1.81 1.63
C LEU A 160 -4.83 -1.07 0.75
N ILE A 161 -6.07 -1.02 1.23
CA ILE A 161 -7.16 -0.29 0.61
C ILE A 161 -7.22 1.07 1.29
N LEU A 162 -6.95 2.11 0.52
CA LEU A 162 -7.08 3.51 0.91
C LEU A 162 -8.43 4.01 0.42
N GLU A 163 -9.31 4.36 1.34
CA GLU A 163 -10.61 4.91 1.00
C GLU A 163 -10.69 6.34 1.47
N SER A 164 -11.12 7.23 0.57
CA SER A 164 -11.29 8.64 0.87
C SER A 164 -12.63 9.13 0.33
N VAL A 165 -13.40 9.81 1.17
CA VAL A 165 -14.65 10.46 0.78
C VAL A 165 -14.49 11.97 0.91
N GLY A 166 -14.38 12.66 -0.22
CA GLY A 166 -14.32 14.10 -0.28
C GLY A 166 -15.71 14.71 -0.14
N ARG A 167 -15.84 15.69 0.77
CA ARG A 167 -17.09 16.41 1.06
C ARG A 167 -16.84 17.91 1.18
N ILE A 168 -17.67 18.68 0.50
CA ILE A 168 -17.62 20.15 0.59
C ILE A 168 -18.28 20.61 1.89
N GLY A 169 -17.76 21.71 2.44
CA GLY A 169 -18.23 22.32 3.66
C GLY A 169 -17.43 21.85 4.87
N ARG A 170 -17.21 22.78 5.80
CA ARG A 170 -16.58 22.47 7.10
C ARG A 170 -17.66 22.24 8.15
N VAL A 171 -17.47 21.23 8.99
CA VAL A 171 -18.32 20.99 10.16
C VAL A 171 -17.88 21.89 11.30
N VAL A 172 -18.81 22.63 11.89
CA VAL A 172 -18.55 23.46 13.06
C VAL A 172 -18.73 22.61 14.32
N ALA A 173 -17.72 22.59 15.20
CA ALA A 173 -17.74 21.75 16.40
C ALA A 173 -18.92 22.09 17.35
N ASN A 174 -19.29 23.37 17.43
CA ASN A 174 -20.36 23.87 18.30
C ASN A 174 -21.75 23.88 17.64
N ASP A 175 -21.80 23.65 16.33
CA ASP A 175 -23.04 23.48 15.59
C ASP A 175 -22.81 22.47 14.45
N PRO A 176 -22.88 21.17 14.76
CA PRO A 176 -22.64 20.13 13.77
C PRO A 176 -23.73 20.09 12.69
N THR A 177 -24.83 20.84 12.84
CA THR A 177 -25.91 20.90 11.84
C THR A 177 -25.65 21.93 10.74
N THR A 178 -24.75 22.90 10.97
CA THR A 178 -24.38 23.90 9.98
C THR A 178 -23.06 23.55 9.29
N LEU A 179 -23.10 23.51 7.96
CA LEU A 179 -21.92 23.41 7.12
C LEU A 179 -21.57 24.80 6.59
N LEU A 180 -20.38 25.30 6.90
CA LEU A 180 -19.89 26.53 6.30
C LEU A 180 -19.52 26.27 4.84
N GLY A 181 -20.19 26.95 3.89
CA GLY A 181 -19.76 27.06 2.50
C GLY A 181 -20.43 26.19 1.42
N SER A 182 -21.56 25.51 1.68
CA SER A 182 -22.32 24.84 0.59
C SER A 182 -23.80 24.59 0.88
N GLU A 183 -24.67 24.94 -0.08
CA GLU A 183 -26.12 24.66 -0.08
C GLU A 183 -26.49 23.27 -0.65
N ARG A 184 -25.55 22.52 -1.23
CA ARG A 184 -25.79 21.17 -1.78
C ARG A 184 -24.61 20.20 -1.56
N GLN A 185 -24.94 18.96 -1.24
CA GLN A 185 -23.99 17.95 -0.76
C GLN A 185 -23.59 17.00 -1.89
N GLU A 186 -22.66 17.39 -2.73
CA GLU A 186 -21.98 16.43 -3.60
C GLU A 186 -20.85 15.75 -2.81
N THR A 187 -20.80 14.44 -2.90
CA THR A 187 -19.77 13.60 -2.26
C THR A 187 -19.10 12.75 -3.31
N ARG A 188 -17.80 12.51 -3.16
CA ARG A 188 -17.04 11.61 -4.03
C ARG A 188 -16.22 10.66 -3.21
N LYS A 189 -16.40 9.37 -3.43
CA LYS A 189 -15.56 8.30 -2.87
C LYS A 189 -14.49 7.92 -3.88
N LEU A 190 -13.25 7.92 -3.46
CA LEU A 190 -12.11 7.40 -4.20
C LEU A 190 -11.51 6.23 -3.40
N ILE A 191 -11.16 5.17 -4.12
CA ILE A 191 -10.51 3.98 -3.55
C ILE A 191 -9.20 3.80 -4.29
N ALA A 192 -8.10 3.74 -3.54
CA ALA A 192 -6.78 3.44 -4.06
C ALA A 192 -6.20 2.22 -3.36
N PHE A 193 -5.24 1.58 -4.02
CA PHE A 193 -4.52 0.43 -3.48
C PHE A 193 -3.07 0.85 -3.27
N ALA A 194 -2.60 0.72 -2.04
CA ALA A 194 -1.19 0.92 -1.71
C ALA A 194 -0.52 -0.45 -1.61
N SER A 195 0.56 -0.61 -2.38
CA SER A 195 1.39 -1.80 -2.28
C SER A 195 2.57 -1.55 -1.35
N ILE A 196 2.72 -2.39 -0.33
CA ILE A 196 3.79 -2.31 0.66
C ILE A 196 4.35 -3.72 0.88
N GLY A 197 5.62 -3.94 0.52
CA GLY A 197 6.21 -5.28 0.55
C GLY A 197 6.10 -6.01 1.90
N ILE A 198 6.30 -5.30 3.03
CA ILE A 198 6.38 -5.91 4.37
C ILE A 198 5.07 -6.56 4.87
N ILE A 199 3.92 -6.14 4.34
CA ILE A 199 2.60 -6.68 4.74
C ILE A 199 2.02 -7.65 3.71
N GLU A 200 2.66 -7.78 2.54
CA GLU A 200 2.17 -8.57 1.41
C GLU A 200 2.92 -9.88 1.21
N SER A 201 4.11 -9.99 1.79
CA SER A 201 5.01 -11.11 1.60
C SER A 201 5.62 -11.48 2.94
N ALA A 202 5.81 -12.78 3.17
CA ALA A 202 6.46 -13.25 4.39
C ALA A 202 7.90 -12.72 4.51
N VAL A 203 8.58 -12.55 3.36
CA VAL A 203 9.91 -11.94 3.28
C VAL A 203 9.87 -10.75 2.32
N PHE A 204 10.33 -9.59 2.77
CA PHE A 204 10.53 -8.42 1.92
C PHE A 204 11.98 -7.94 1.96
N ILE A 205 12.68 -8.07 0.84
CA ILE A 205 14.04 -7.57 0.66
C ILE A 205 13.94 -6.18 0.04
N THR A 206 14.16 -5.16 0.85
CA THR A 206 13.87 -3.76 0.52
C THR A 206 14.83 -3.15 -0.50
N ASN A 207 16.10 -3.59 -0.52
CA ASN A 207 17.19 -2.92 -1.23
C ASN A 207 17.06 -1.39 -1.15
N LYS A 208 16.93 -0.88 0.09
CA LYS A 208 16.55 0.52 0.37
C LYS A 208 17.46 1.50 -0.34
N ASP A 209 18.76 1.26 -0.29
CA ASP A 209 19.79 2.12 -0.89
C ASP A 209 20.11 1.74 -2.35
N ARG A 210 19.27 0.90 -2.98
CA ARG A 210 19.37 0.50 -4.40
C ARG A 210 20.75 0.01 -4.81
N VAL A 211 21.42 -0.72 -3.92
CA VAL A 211 22.74 -1.26 -4.23
C VAL A 211 22.64 -2.33 -5.31
N SER A 212 23.67 -2.42 -6.15
CA SER A 212 23.76 -3.38 -7.25
C SER A 212 24.03 -4.81 -6.80
N ARG A 213 24.29 -5.04 -5.51
CA ARG A 213 24.55 -6.37 -4.96
C ARG A 213 23.23 -7.15 -4.87
N PRO A 214 23.16 -8.38 -5.42
CA PRO A 214 22.00 -9.23 -5.22
C PRO A 214 21.94 -9.70 -3.76
N ALA A 215 20.73 -9.95 -3.28
CA ALA A 215 20.54 -10.61 -2.00
C ALA A 215 20.91 -12.10 -2.10
N GLU A 216 21.54 -12.62 -1.06
CA GLU A 216 21.91 -14.03 -0.97
C GLU A 216 20.94 -14.72 -0.01
N LEU A 217 20.36 -15.85 -0.43
CA LEU A 217 19.37 -16.60 0.34
C LEU A 217 19.70 -18.09 0.31
N GLY A 218 19.50 -18.77 1.43
CA GLY A 218 19.75 -20.20 1.57
C GLY A 218 21.05 -20.48 2.31
N VAL A 219 21.51 -21.73 2.20
CA VAL A 219 22.65 -22.24 2.96
C VAL A 219 23.77 -22.61 1.99
N PRO A 220 24.97 -22.01 2.09
CA PRO A 220 26.09 -22.35 1.22
C PRO A 220 26.51 -23.82 1.37
N GLU A 221 26.83 -24.45 0.25
CA GLU A 221 27.36 -25.81 0.20
C GLU A 221 28.80 -25.81 -0.35
N PRO A 222 29.70 -26.61 0.24
CA PRO A 222 29.53 -27.43 1.43
C PRO A 222 29.64 -26.60 2.73
N LEU A 223 28.95 -27.03 3.79
CA LEU A 223 29.04 -26.41 5.14
C LEU A 223 30.32 -26.77 5.90
N GLY A 224 31.15 -27.67 5.37
CA GLY A 224 32.33 -28.21 6.04
C GLY A 224 32.02 -29.22 7.17
N VAL A 225 30.75 -29.59 7.35
CA VAL A 225 30.30 -30.60 8.31
C VAL A 225 29.88 -31.87 7.56
N ARG A 226 30.35 -33.03 8.03
CA ARG A 226 30.00 -34.34 7.48
C ARG A 226 29.32 -35.21 8.53
N TYR A 227 28.27 -35.92 8.14
CA TYR A 227 27.58 -36.91 8.97
C TYR A 227 27.57 -38.24 8.21
N GLU A 228 28.04 -39.32 8.85
CA GLU A 228 28.13 -40.67 8.25
C GLU A 228 28.83 -40.71 6.87
N GLY A 229 29.78 -39.80 6.63
CA GLY A 229 30.53 -39.74 5.37
C GLY A 229 29.86 -38.94 4.24
N ALA A 230 28.64 -38.45 4.44
CA ALA A 230 27.99 -37.50 3.56
C ALA A 230 28.18 -36.06 4.06
N ASP A 231 28.20 -35.09 3.14
CA ASP A 231 28.13 -33.68 3.53
C ASP A 231 26.74 -33.38 4.08
N VAL A 232 26.68 -32.60 5.16
CA VAL A 232 25.40 -32.20 5.75
C VAL A 232 24.82 -31.07 4.90
N GLU A 233 23.67 -31.34 4.28
CA GLU A 233 22.88 -30.36 3.54
C GLU A 233 21.68 -29.92 4.40
N VAL A 234 21.60 -28.63 4.70
CA VAL A 234 20.47 -28.05 5.47
C VAL A 234 19.66 -27.17 4.53
N PRO A 235 18.44 -27.57 4.13
CA PRO A 235 17.62 -26.75 3.27
C PRO A 235 17.06 -25.55 4.03
N LEU A 236 16.95 -24.41 3.37
CA LEU A 236 16.15 -23.29 3.87
C LEU A 236 14.67 -23.59 3.59
N GLN A 237 13.84 -23.66 4.62
CA GLN A 237 12.40 -23.83 4.49
C GLN A 237 11.68 -22.49 4.69
N LEU A 238 10.86 -22.10 3.72
CA LEU A 238 9.99 -20.93 3.77
C LEU A 238 8.52 -21.33 3.65
N GLY A 239 7.69 -20.80 4.55
CA GLY A 239 6.31 -21.20 4.72
C GLY A 239 6.15 -22.50 5.51
N SER A 240 4.90 -22.81 5.84
CA SER A 240 4.53 -23.95 6.69
C SER A 240 3.30 -24.64 6.13
N SER A 241 2.74 -25.58 6.88
CA SER A 241 1.43 -26.18 6.59
C SER A 241 0.55 -26.13 7.83
N THR A 242 -0.71 -25.78 7.66
CA THR A 242 -1.70 -25.76 8.75
C THR A 242 -3.09 -26.06 8.21
N PRO A 243 -4.03 -26.60 9.01
CA PRO A 243 -5.42 -26.70 8.59
C PRO A 243 -6.01 -25.32 8.30
N MET A 244 -6.64 -25.15 7.13
CA MET A 244 -7.28 -23.90 6.72
C MET A 244 -8.78 -24.12 6.47
N PHE A 245 -9.50 -23.07 6.09
CA PHE A 245 -10.87 -23.19 5.59
C PHE A 245 -10.86 -23.44 4.07
N ASN A 246 -11.75 -24.33 3.64
CA ASN A 246 -12.14 -24.51 2.26
C ASN A 246 -13.00 -23.32 1.80
N PHE A 247 -12.80 -22.88 0.57
CA PHE A 247 -13.68 -21.88 -0.04
C PHE A 247 -15.09 -22.44 -0.21
N GLY A 248 -16.10 -21.66 0.18
CA GLY A 248 -17.49 -22.07 0.16
C GLY A 248 -18.36 -21.14 1.01
N ASN A 249 -19.67 -21.23 0.85
CA ASN A 249 -20.61 -20.50 1.69
C ASN A 249 -21.62 -21.48 2.31
N PRO A 250 -21.51 -21.82 3.62
CA PRO A 250 -20.47 -21.36 4.55
C PRO A 250 -19.10 -22.02 4.30
N PRO A 251 -17.98 -21.38 4.69
CA PRO A 251 -16.66 -22.00 4.63
C PRO A 251 -16.59 -23.19 5.59
N THR A 252 -15.93 -24.27 5.17
CA THR A 252 -15.77 -25.50 5.96
C THR A 252 -14.30 -25.74 6.31
N PRO A 253 -13.96 -26.25 7.49
CA PRO A 253 -12.57 -26.60 7.79
C PRO A 253 -12.04 -27.68 6.84
N THR A 254 -10.82 -27.52 6.35
CA THR A 254 -10.11 -28.54 5.57
C THR A 254 -9.73 -29.71 6.48
N ALA A 255 -9.91 -30.95 6.02
CA ALA A 255 -9.56 -32.16 6.77
C ALA A 255 -8.04 -32.41 6.89
N GLY A 256 -7.24 -31.76 6.02
CA GLY A 256 -5.78 -31.88 5.96
C GLY A 256 -5.09 -30.52 6.07
N SER A 257 -3.76 -30.57 6.11
CA SER A 257 -2.94 -29.36 6.15
C SER A 257 -2.81 -28.74 4.75
N VAL A 258 -2.92 -27.42 4.70
CA VAL A 258 -2.74 -26.62 3.49
C VAL A 258 -1.40 -25.89 3.61
N LEU A 259 -0.58 -25.90 2.55
CA LEU A 259 0.73 -25.25 2.56
C LEU A 259 0.59 -23.77 2.18
N PHE A 260 1.29 -22.88 2.88
CA PHE A 260 1.22 -21.42 2.67
C PHE A 260 2.38 -20.68 3.37
N GLY A 261 2.47 -19.37 3.11
CA GLY A 261 3.28 -18.42 3.91
C GLY A 261 4.75 -18.35 3.54
N GLY A 262 5.15 -18.90 2.39
CA GLY A 262 6.51 -18.84 1.86
C GLY A 262 6.75 -17.68 0.88
N SER A 263 5.86 -16.69 0.80
CA SER A 263 5.95 -15.60 -0.16
C SER A 263 7.15 -14.68 0.05
N LEU A 264 7.68 -14.16 -1.06
CA LEU A 264 8.85 -13.30 -1.06
C LEU A 264 8.71 -12.19 -2.09
N TYR A 265 9.11 -10.99 -1.69
CA TYR A 265 9.30 -9.86 -2.60
C TYR A 265 10.71 -9.32 -2.43
N SER A 266 11.44 -9.13 -3.53
CA SER A 266 12.78 -8.56 -3.52
C SER A 266 12.89 -7.40 -4.50
N ASN A 267 13.44 -6.29 -4.02
CA ASN A 267 13.80 -5.12 -4.81
C ASN A 267 15.21 -5.22 -5.43
N THR A 268 15.84 -6.37 -5.33
CA THR A 268 17.14 -6.68 -5.96
C THR A 268 17.13 -8.11 -6.49
N GLY A 269 18.10 -8.45 -7.32
CA GLY A 269 18.33 -9.83 -7.74
C GLY A 269 18.60 -10.75 -6.55
N ILE A 270 18.34 -12.05 -6.73
CA ILE A 270 18.56 -13.07 -5.70
C ILE A 270 19.53 -14.12 -6.20
N VAL A 271 20.49 -14.47 -5.34
CA VAL A 271 21.36 -15.63 -5.48
C VAL A 271 20.97 -16.68 -4.45
N LEU A 272 20.57 -17.87 -4.90
CA LEU A 272 20.19 -18.98 -4.04
C LEU A 272 21.37 -19.90 -3.73
N HIS A 273 21.53 -20.25 -2.47
CA HIS A 273 22.54 -21.18 -1.97
C HIS A 273 21.88 -22.48 -1.48
N GLY A 274 22.48 -23.61 -1.85
CA GLY A 274 21.97 -24.94 -1.53
C GLY A 274 20.53 -25.16 -1.99
N SER A 275 19.78 -25.93 -1.22
CA SER A 275 18.35 -26.19 -1.46
C SER A 275 17.45 -25.21 -0.69
N VAL A 276 16.53 -24.57 -1.40
CA VAL A 276 15.50 -23.70 -0.80
C VAL A 276 14.11 -24.28 -1.09
N ASN A 277 13.39 -24.64 -0.03
CA ASN A 277 12.06 -25.23 -0.08
C ASN A 277 11.01 -24.18 0.28
N VAL A 278 9.98 -24.03 -0.55
CA VAL A 278 9.02 -22.93 -0.43
C VAL A 278 7.59 -23.44 -0.58
N ASN A 279 6.75 -23.05 0.36
CA ASN A 279 5.32 -23.34 0.34
C ASN A 279 4.54 -22.09 -0.05
N LEU A 280 3.92 -22.09 -1.23
CA LEU A 280 3.16 -20.94 -1.75
C LEU A 280 1.69 -21.30 -1.92
N ASN A 281 0.79 -20.50 -1.35
CA ASN A 281 -0.65 -20.60 -1.59
C ASN A 281 -1.15 -19.48 -2.52
N VAL A 282 -1.47 -19.84 -3.77
CA VAL A 282 -1.85 -18.86 -4.81
C VAL A 282 -3.18 -18.15 -4.48
N PRO A 283 -4.22 -18.84 -3.98
CA PRO A 283 -5.40 -18.18 -3.44
C PRO A 283 -5.16 -17.24 -2.25
N LEU A 284 -4.05 -17.34 -1.53
CA LEU A 284 -3.68 -16.33 -0.51
C LEU A 284 -2.78 -15.23 -1.07
N GLY A 285 -2.42 -15.30 -2.35
CA GLY A 285 -1.57 -14.32 -3.01
C GLY A 285 -0.08 -14.57 -2.80
N ASP A 286 0.31 -15.75 -2.32
CA ASP A 286 1.72 -16.09 -2.17
C ASP A 286 2.39 -16.25 -3.54
N ALA A 287 3.52 -15.58 -3.71
CA ALA A 287 4.39 -15.70 -4.87
C ALA A 287 5.80 -15.19 -4.51
N TRP A 288 6.75 -15.49 -5.38
CA TRP A 288 8.11 -14.96 -5.38
C TRP A 288 8.25 -13.93 -6.49
N HIS A 289 8.50 -12.70 -6.09
CA HIS A 289 8.65 -11.56 -6.98
C HIS A 289 10.05 -10.97 -6.82
N VAL A 290 10.83 -10.99 -7.88
CA VAL A 290 12.22 -10.51 -7.85
C VAL A 290 12.39 -9.37 -8.85
N ASN A 291 12.56 -8.14 -8.38
CA ASN A 291 13.01 -7.02 -9.20
C ASN A 291 14.53 -7.14 -9.39
N GLY A 292 14.90 -8.02 -10.30
CA GLY A 292 16.27 -8.32 -10.71
C GLY A 292 16.36 -9.70 -11.33
N SER A 293 17.58 -10.24 -11.40
CA SER A 293 17.80 -11.63 -11.82
C SER A 293 17.67 -12.60 -10.65
N LEU A 294 17.14 -13.79 -10.93
CA LEU A 294 17.15 -14.92 -10.00
C LEU A 294 18.12 -15.98 -10.54
N ARG A 295 19.02 -16.48 -9.69
CA ARG A 295 19.95 -17.56 -10.06
C ARG A 295 20.42 -18.33 -8.84
N GLY A 296 20.89 -19.55 -9.03
CA GLY A 296 21.65 -20.28 -8.01
C GLY A 296 23.12 -19.84 -7.95
N ALA A 297 23.74 -19.97 -6.79
CA ALA A 297 25.17 -19.76 -6.57
C ALA A 297 26.03 -20.86 -7.20
N ALA A 298 25.53 -22.10 -7.22
CA ALA A 298 26.21 -23.28 -7.72
C ALA A 298 25.29 -24.11 -8.65
N ALA A 299 25.85 -25.16 -9.27
CA ALA A 299 25.06 -26.11 -10.06
C ALA A 299 24.13 -26.98 -9.19
N SER A 300 24.50 -27.21 -7.93
CA SER A 300 23.68 -27.92 -6.93
C SER A 300 22.53 -27.08 -6.38
N SER A 301 22.57 -25.76 -6.53
CA SER A 301 21.53 -24.87 -5.98
C SER A 301 20.16 -25.19 -6.58
N ARG A 302 19.17 -25.44 -5.70
CA ARG A 302 17.79 -25.78 -6.07
C ARG A 302 16.79 -24.85 -5.41
N LEU A 303 15.73 -24.55 -6.14
CA LEU A 303 14.50 -23.98 -5.63
C LEU A 303 13.39 -25.03 -5.80
N ASN A 304 12.84 -25.47 -4.67
CA ASN A 304 11.74 -26.42 -4.60
C ASN A 304 10.48 -25.65 -4.18
N VAL A 305 9.48 -25.57 -5.06
CA VAL A 305 8.25 -24.80 -4.84
C VAL A 305 7.06 -25.75 -4.76
N ASN A 306 6.40 -25.78 -3.60
CA ASN A 306 5.11 -26.42 -3.43
C ASN A 306 4.02 -25.37 -3.67
N ARG A 307 3.51 -25.32 -4.90
CA ARG A 307 2.41 -24.43 -5.28
C ARG A 307 1.09 -25.07 -4.86
N THR A 308 0.39 -24.44 -3.93
CA THR A 308 -0.93 -24.83 -3.47
C THR A 308 -1.99 -23.96 -4.16
N ASP A 309 -2.99 -24.61 -4.73
CA ASP A 309 -4.10 -23.96 -5.41
C ASP A 309 -5.45 -24.56 -4.96
N TRP A 310 -6.53 -23.81 -5.16
CA TRP A 310 -7.88 -24.29 -4.85
C TRP A 310 -8.53 -24.87 -6.11
N ASN A 311 -8.99 -26.12 -6.04
CA ASN A 311 -9.79 -26.70 -7.10
C ASN A 311 -11.29 -26.55 -6.78
N PRO A 312 -12.00 -25.58 -7.41
CA PRO A 312 -13.41 -25.35 -7.11
C PRO A 312 -14.32 -26.48 -7.59
N THR A 313 -13.90 -27.27 -8.58
CA THR A 313 -14.68 -28.40 -9.11
C THR A 313 -14.68 -29.57 -8.13
N LEU A 314 -13.54 -29.85 -7.51
CA LEU A 314 -13.38 -30.94 -6.54
C LEU A 314 -13.63 -30.49 -5.10
N GLY A 315 -13.66 -29.18 -4.84
CA GLY A 315 -13.82 -28.63 -3.49
C GLY A 315 -12.65 -28.95 -2.57
N LEU A 316 -11.43 -29.01 -3.10
CA LEU A 316 -10.23 -29.44 -2.39
C LEU A 316 -9.01 -28.58 -2.76
N TRP A 317 -8.08 -28.46 -1.81
CA TRP A 317 -6.75 -27.90 -2.05
C TRP A 317 -5.86 -28.90 -2.80
N GLN A 318 -5.14 -28.44 -3.81
CA GLN A 318 -4.22 -29.24 -4.62
C GLN A 318 -2.82 -28.65 -4.56
N VAL A 319 -1.80 -29.52 -4.53
CA VAL A 319 -0.39 -29.13 -4.49
C VAL A 319 0.28 -29.57 -5.79
N SER A 320 0.96 -28.64 -6.45
CA SER A 320 1.83 -28.87 -7.60
C SER A 320 3.27 -28.58 -7.20
N PRO A 321 4.12 -29.61 -7.00
CA PRO A 321 5.52 -29.42 -6.69
C PRO A 321 6.33 -29.09 -7.96
N TYR A 322 7.23 -28.14 -7.84
CA TYR A 322 8.24 -27.78 -8.85
C TYR A 322 9.63 -27.85 -8.22
N SER A 323 10.62 -28.32 -8.97
CA SER A 323 12.03 -28.27 -8.57
C SER A 323 12.86 -27.77 -9.74
N VAL A 324 13.58 -26.65 -9.52
CA VAL A 324 14.41 -26.01 -10.55
C VAL A 324 15.80 -25.72 -10.01
N GLY A 325 16.82 -25.81 -10.85
CA GLY A 325 18.15 -25.26 -10.57
C GLY A 325 18.79 -24.67 -11.82
N ASN A 326 20.04 -24.24 -11.72
CA ASN A 326 20.66 -23.42 -12.77
C ASN A 326 20.72 -24.10 -14.15
N ALA A 327 21.00 -25.40 -14.18
CA ALA A 327 21.18 -26.17 -15.42
C ALA A 327 20.00 -27.12 -15.74
N THR A 328 18.82 -26.89 -15.14
CA THR A 328 17.62 -27.71 -15.42
C THR A 328 16.73 -27.08 -16.50
N THR A 329 15.77 -27.86 -16.99
CA THR A 329 14.69 -27.40 -17.87
C THR A 329 13.35 -27.71 -17.19
N PRO A 330 12.62 -26.73 -16.63
CA PRO A 330 12.91 -25.30 -16.64
C PRO A 330 14.09 -24.90 -15.73
N SER A 331 14.76 -23.79 -16.05
CA SER A 331 15.94 -23.29 -15.35
C SER A 331 15.57 -22.33 -14.22
N LEU A 332 16.30 -22.38 -13.10
CA LEU A 332 16.25 -21.39 -12.02
C LEU A 332 16.82 -20.03 -12.46
N ASN A 333 17.79 -20.04 -13.37
CA ASN A 333 18.42 -18.81 -13.84
C ASN A 333 17.42 -18.06 -14.74
N SER A 334 16.95 -16.90 -14.27
CA SER A 334 15.91 -16.15 -14.98
C SER A 334 16.38 -15.56 -16.31
N LEU A 335 17.68 -15.46 -16.53
CA LEU A 335 18.26 -15.06 -17.82
C LEU A 335 18.35 -16.21 -18.83
N ASN A 336 18.10 -17.46 -18.40
CA ASN A 336 18.10 -18.61 -19.29
C ASN A 336 16.79 -18.65 -20.12
N PRO A 337 16.83 -18.93 -21.44
CA PRO A 337 15.63 -19.09 -22.25
C PRO A 337 14.64 -20.17 -21.76
N SER A 338 15.12 -21.16 -21.02
CA SER A 338 14.32 -22.21 -20.40
C SER A 338 13.73 -21.83 -19.03
N PHE A 339 13.82 -20.56 -18.61
CA PHE A 339 13.15 -20.09 -17.40
C PHE A 339 11.62 -20.19 -17.53
N SER A 340 10.94 -20.59 -16.46
CA SER A 340 9.49 -20.66 -16.36
C SER A 340 9.02 -19.93 -15.10
N THR A 341 7.85 -19.29 -15.16
CA THR A 341 7.25 -18.65 -13.98
C THR A 341 6.60 -19.65 -13.00
N LEU A 342 6.71 -20.95 -13.28
CA LEU A 342 6.13 -22.03 -12.48
C LEU A 342 4.60 -21.86 -12.29
N GLY A 343 3.91 -21.46 -13.37
CA GLY A 343 2.48 -21.14 -13.32
C GLY A 343 2.19 -19.77 -12.72
N GLY A 344 3.07 -18.80 -12.92
CA GLY A 344 2.89 -17.39 -12.55
C GLY A 344 3.32 -17.01 -11.12
N VAL A 345 3.83 -17.95 -10.33
CA VAL A 345 4.21 -17.75 -8.92
C VAL A 345 5.67 -17.34 -8.74
N LEU A 346 6.51 -17.52 -9.76
CA LEU A 346 7.90 -17.09 -9.79
C LEU A 346 8.06 -16.02 -10.87
N ARG A 347 8.49 -14.82 -10.49
CA ARG A 347 8.57 -13.67 -11.40
C ARG A 347 9.87 -12.91 -11.21
N ASP A 348 10.36 -12.32 -12.30
CA ASP A 348 11.62 -11.59 -12.36
C ASP A 348 11.44 -10.18 -12.96
N GLU A 349 12.50 -9.45 -13.30
CA GLU A 349 12.34 -8.07 -13.82
C GLU A 349 11.94 -8.03 -15.31
N VAL A 350 12.20 -9.09 -16.06
CA VAL A 350 12.12 -9.11 -17.52
C VAL A 350 10.70 -8.80 -18.01
N GLN A 351 10.57 -7.80 -18.88
CA GLN A 351 9.32 -7.42 -19.55
C GLN A 351 8.96 -8.39 -20.68
N ALA A 352 8.63 -9.62 -20.30
CA ALA A 352 8.22 -10.67 -21.20
C ALA A 352 7.10 -11.53 -20.58
N ILE A 353 6.55 -12.38 -21.43
CA ILE A 353 5.62 -13.43 -21.04
C ILE A 353 6.37 -14.77 -21.15
N ASP A 354 6.12 -15.70 -20.24
CA ASP A 354 6.67 -17.05 -20.36
C ASP A 354 5.92 -17.92 -21.39
N VAL A 355 6.36 -19.16 -21.57
CA VAL A 355 5.77 -20.09 -22.54
C VAL A 355 4.29 -20.41 -22.23
N ASP A 356 3.89 -20.30 -20.96
CA ASP A 356 2.55 -20.63 -20.49
C ASP A 356 1.62 -19.40 -20.44
N GLY A 357 2.10 -18.22 -20.87
CA GLY A 357 1.29 -17.00 -20.94
C GLY A 357 1.33 -16.11 -19.70
N TYR A 358 2.21 -16.40 -18.72
CA TYR A 358 2.34 -15.61 -17.50
C TYR A 358 3.31 -14.45 -17.66
N TRP A 359 2.91 -13.29 -17.18
CA TRP A 359 3.77 -12.10 -17.15
C TRP A 359 4.92 -12.28 -16.16
N ARG A 360 6.12 -11.91 -16.60
CA ARG A 360 7.35 -12.05 -15.82
C ARG A 360 7.69 -10.82 -15.00
N SER A 361 7.51 -9.61 -15.54
CA SER A 361 8.07 -8.40 -14.95
C SER A 361 7.48 -8.02 -13.59
N VAL A 362 8.39 -7.67 -12.68
CA VAL A 362 8.15 -7.14 -11.34
C VAL A 362 8.82 -5.78 -11.23
N GLY A 363 8.07 -4.75 -10.82
CA GLY A 363 8.62 -3.42 -10.58
C GLY A 363 9.31 -3.29 -9.21
N TYR A 364 10.01 -2.18 -8.98
CA TYR A 364 10.55 -1.86 -7.65
C TYR A 364 9.43 -1.36 -6.73
N LYS A 365 9.38 -1.84 -5.47
CA LYS A 365 8.47 -1.32 -4.44
C LYS A 365 9.20 -0.40 -3.51
N ALA A 366 8.87 0.90 -3.50
CA ALA A 366 9.48 1.85 -2.59
C ALA A 366 9.25 1.42 -1.12
N PRO A 367 10.32 1.04 -0.39
CA PRO A 367 10.20 0.78 1.04
C PRO A 367 9.98 2.11 1.79
N PRO A 368 9.35 2.08 2.97
CA PRO A 368 9.23 3.28 3.78
C PRO A 368 10.59 3.87 4.16
N SER A 369 10.68 5.20 4.27
CA SER A 369 11.94 5.85 4.63
C SER A 369 12.26 5.70 6.13
N LEU A 370 13.54 5.49 6.43
CA LEU A 370 14.07 5.44 7.80
C LEU A 370 14.77 6.74 8.20
N GLU A 371 15.26 7.50 7.21
CA GLU A 371 16.19 8.61 7.40
C GLU A 371 15.54 9.97 7.13
N ILE A 372 14.42 10.01 6.41
CA ILE A 372 13.66 11.25 6.23
C ILE A 372 13.03 11.63 7.58
N ALA A 373 13.33 12.85 8.01
CA ALA A 373 12.72 13.45 9.19
C ALA A 373 11.22 13.70 8.93
N ASP A 374 10.39 13.33 9.91
CA ASP A 374 8.99 13.71 9.91
C ASP A 374 8.91 15.25 10.02
N PRO A 375 8.23 15.96 9.09
CA PRO A 375 8.13 17.41 9.11
C PRO A 375 7.52 17.97 10.42
N GLU A 376 6.69 17.19 11.13
CA GLU A 376 6.06 17.62 12.37
C GLU A 376 7.00 17.51 13.58
N THR A 377 7.84 16.47 13.62
CA THR A 377 8.69 16.18 14.79
C THR A 377 10.15 16.56 14.60
N GLY A 378 10.60 16.72 13.35
CA GLY A 378 12.00 16.92 12.98
C GLY A 378 12.87 15.69 13.19
N LEU A 379 12.31 14.57 13.66
CA LEU A 379 13.04 13.33 13.92
C LEU A 379 12.80 12.33 12.79
N ASN A 380 13.82 11.56 12.43
CA ASN A 380 13.65 10.45 11.49
C ASN A 380 13.00 9.25 12.18
N ARG A 381 12.51 8.30 11.37
CA ARG A 381 11.79 7.14 11.89
C ARG A 381 12.69 6.27 12.76
N PHE A 382 13.94 6.06 12.36
CA PHE A 382 14.88 5.24 13.12
C PHE A 382 15.10 5.78 14.53
N GLU A 383 15.31 7.09 14.65
CA GLU A 383 15.47 7.78 15.92
C GLU A 383 14.20 7.69 16.77
N SER A 384 13.03 7.98 16.18
CA SER A 384 11.76 7.97 16.90
C SER A 384 11.42 6.56 17.42
N LEU A 385 11.61 5.52 16.60
CA LEU A 385 11.37 4.13 17.01
C LEU A 385 12.34 3.69 18.11
N THR A 386 13.61 4.07 18.02
CA THR A 386 14.61 3.71 19.03
C THR A 386 14.37 4.46 20.34
N ARG A 387 14.19 5.79 20.28
CA ARG A 387 13.94 6.66 21.43
C ARG A 387 12.63 6.34 22.15
N ASN A 388 11.58 5.98 21.42
CA ASN A 388 10.27 5.70 22.01
C ASN A 388 10.02 4.21 22.28
N SER A 389 11.04 3.35 22.17
CA SER A 389 10.92 1.91 22.35
C SER A 389 10.76 1.45 23.82
N GLY A 390 10.81 2.37 24.79
CA GLY A 390 10.68 2.04 26.21
C GLY A 390 9.23 1.97 26.69
N VAL A 391 9.06 1.46 27.91
CA VAL A 391 7.75 1.39 28.56
C VAL A 391 7.27 2.80 28.89
N VAL A 392 6.01 3.09 28.56
CA VAL A 392 5.36 4.35 28.91
C VAL A 392 4.76 4.22 30.31
N GLY A 393 5.27 5.00 31.26
CA GLY A 393 4.79 5.07 32.64
C GLY A 393 4.34 6.48 33.03
N PRO A 394 4.01 6.71 34.31
CA PRO A 394 3.59 8.03 34.82
C PRO A 394 4.61 9.14 34.58
N GLY A 395 5.90 8.81 34.53
CA GLY A 395 7.00 9.74 34.22
C GLY A 395 7.28 9.94 32.73
N GLY A 396 6.44 9.37 31.84
CA GLY A 396 6.64 9.39 30.39
C GLY A 396 7.29 8.11 29.85
N ASN A 397 7.82 8.19 28.63
CA ASN A 397 8.45 7.05 27.95
C ASN A 397 9.88 6.84 28.45
N ALA A 398 10.14 5.71 29.12
CA ALA A 398 11.45 5.36 29.67
C ALA A 398 12.55 5.23 28.60
N GLY A 399 12.18 4.98 27.34
CA GLY A 399 13.12 4.91 26.21
C GLY A 399 13.85 6.22 25.95
N ARG A 400 13.25 7.36 26.32
CA ARG A 400 13.89 8.68 26.22
C ARG A 400 15.12 8.82 27.13
N PHE A 401 15.26 7.93 28.11
CA PHE A 401 16.38 7.87 29.04
C PHE A 401 17.28 6.64 28.78
N GLY A 402 17.15 5.99 27.62
CA GLY A 402 17.98 4.85 27.24
C GLY A 402 17.49 3.48 27.71
N HIS A 403 16.34 3.40 28.40
CA HIS A 403 15.73 2.12 28.84
C HIS A 403 14.78 1.52 27.80
N GLY A 404 15.04 1.79 26.52
CA GLY A 404 14.27 1.27 25.39
C GLY A 404 14.70 -0.13 24.98
N ARG A 405 14.03 -0.69 23.97
CA ARG A 405 14.49 -1.90 23.25
C ARG A 405 15.71 -1.63 22.38
N GLY A 406 16.09 -0.37 22.19
CA GLY A 406 17.32 0.03 21.49
C GLY A 406 17.91 1.30 22.10
N VAL A 407 19.19 1.50 21.84
CA VAL A 407 19.95 2.71 22.19
C VAL A 407 20.40 3.35 20.89
N TYR A 408 20.08 4.62 20.69
CA TYR A 408 20.58 5.41 19.56
C TYR A 408 21.85 6.14 20.00
N VAL A 409 22.95 5.90 19.30
CA VAL A 409 24.22 6.60 19.49
C VAL A 409 24.50 7.40 18.22
N ASP A 410 24.39 8.72 18.31
CA ASP A 410 24.73 9.60 17.19
C ASP A 410 26.24 9.86 17.17
N ASN A 411 26.96 9.14 16.29
CA ASN A 411 28.37 9.36 16.05
C ASN A 411 28.58 10.40 14.92
N THR A 412 28.21 11.66 15.18
CA THR A 412 28.30 12.74 14.18
C THR A 412 29.72 13.06 13.71
N GLN A 413 30.74 12.73 14.51
CA GLN A 413 32.13 13.09 14.25
C GLN A 413 32.87 12.07 13.36
N ASP A 414 32.33 10.87 13.19
CA ASP A 414 32.97 9.78 12.44
C ASP A 414 31.92 8.91 11.74
N ARG A 415 31.28 9.50 10.72
CA ARG A 415 30.31 8.82 9.85
C ARG A 415 31.03 8.19 8.66
N GLN A 416 31.14 6.86 8.70
CA GLN A 416 31.82 6.08 7.65
C GLN A 416 30.98 5.87 6.40
N MET A 417 29.66 6.10 6.47
CA MET A 417 28.76 6.05 5.33
C MET A 417 28.15 7.42 5.10
N ARG A 418 27.74 7.69 3.86
CA ARG A 418 27.01 8.91 3.50
C ARG A 418 25.74 9.06 4.34
N GLU A 419 25.44 10.31 4.68
CA GLU A 419 24.34 10.71 5.56
C GLU A 419 22.97 10.61 4.88
N ASP A 420 22.96 10.65 3.55
CA ASP A 420 21.76 10.64 2.74
C ASP A 420 21.68 9.42 1.81
N GLU A 421 20.45 9.14 1.41
CA GLU A 421 20.12 8.03 0.52
C GLU A 421 20.83 8.12 -0.83
N GLU A 422 20.95 9.32 -1.41
CA GLU A 422 21.62 9.54 -2.69
C GLU A 422 23.12 9.23 -2.60
N GLY A 423 23.77 9.64 -1.51
CA GLY A 423 25.17 9.33 -1.27
C GLY A 423 25.38 7.82 -1.14
N ARG A 424 24.50 7.11 -0.41
CA ARG A 424 24.59 5.66 -0.22
C ARG A 424 24.32 4.87 -1.49
N GLU A 425 23.36 5.30 -2.31
CA GLU A 425 23.12 4.70 -3.63
C GLU A 425 24.37 4.79 -4.53
N ARG A 426 25.06 5.94 -4.49
CA ARG A 426 26.25 6.19 -5.32
C ARG A 426 27.45 5.34 -4.94
N VAL A 427 27.72 5.19 -3.64
CA VAL A 427 28.92 4.47 -3.14
C VAL A 427 28.62 3.00 -2.83
N GLY A 428 27.36 2.65 -2.63
CA GLY A 428 26.91 1.31 -2.26
C GLY A 428 27.64 0.76 -1.04
N SER A 429 28.06 -0.50 -1.12
CA SER A 429 28.79 -1.16 -0.03
C SER A 429 30.28 -0.81 0.07
N SER A 430 30.81 0.00 -0.87
CA SER A 430 32.24 0.30 -0.89
C SER A 430 32.70 1.07 0.34
N GLU A 431 31.90 2.00 0.87
CA GLU A 431 32.21 2.74 2.11
C GLU A 431 31.70 2.03 3.38
N SER A 432 31.31 0.75 3.32
CA SER A 432 30.81 0.03 4.51
C SER A 432 31.95 -0.40 5.45
N LEU A 433 31.71 -0.34 6.77
CA LEU A 433 32.64 -0.86 7.79
C LEU A 433 33.05 -2.31 7.50
N VAL A 434 32.10 -3.13 7.04
CA VAL A 434 32.35 -4.54 6.70
C VAL A 434 33.32 -4.65 5.53
N TYR A 435 33.16 -3.83 4.49
CA TYR A 435 34.10 -3.78 3.37
C TYR A 435 35.48 -3.31 3.81
N ASP A 436 35.55 -2.24 4.60
CA ASP A 436 36.82 -1.74 5.14
C ASP A 436 37.53 -2.82 5.98
N TRP A 437 36.79 -3.48 6.87
CA TRP A 437 37.32 -4.53 7.72
C TRP A 437 37.82 -5.76 6.94
N PHE A 438 37.18 -6.16 5.84
CA PHE A 438 37.65 -7.31 5.06
C PHE A 438 38.76 -6.98 4.04
N ASN A 439 39.06 -5.71 3.80
CA ASN A 439 40.01 -5.28 2.77
C ASN A 439 41.10 -4.36 3.35
N PRO A 440 42.16 -4.92 3.97
CA PRO A 440 43.30 -4.14 4.44
C PRO A 440 43.94 -3.35 3.30
N ASN A 441 44.29 -2.08 3.54
CA ASN A 441 44.90 -1.18 2.55
C ASN A 441 44.03 -0.92 1.30
N ASN A 442 42.70 -0.89 1.46
CA ASN A 442 41.76 -0.53 0.39
C ASN A 442 41.94 0.89 -0.20
N GLY A 443 42.82 1.72 0.36
CA GLY A 443 43.09 3.08 -0.11
C GLY A 443 41.99 4.09 0.21
N GLN A 444 41.01 3.72 1.06
CA GLN A 444 39.95 4.61 1.45
C GLN A 444 40.42 5.65 2.47
N ALA A 445 40.05 6.91 2.23
CA ALA A 445 40.21 7.96 3.21
C ALA A 445 39.36 7.61 4.44
N GLY A 446 40.00 7.43 5.61
CA GLY A 446 39.29 7.05 6.82
C GLY A 446 39.24 5.55 7.13
N THR A 447 40.05 4.70 6.48
CA THR A 447 40.17 3.28 6.85
C THR A 447 40.55 3.08 8.33
N GLY A 448 39.94 2.09 8.99
CA GLY A 448 40.33 1.64 10.34
C GLY A 448 41.64 0.85 10.36
N TRP A 449 42.18 0.48 9.19
CA TRP A 449 43.44 -0.24 9.10
C TRP A 449 44.64 0.67 9.39
N ILE A 450 45.39 0.32 10.44
CA ILE A 450 46.68 0.91 10.79
C ILE A 450 47.74 -0.20 10.68
N GLY A 451 48.34 -0.29 9.48
CA GLY A 451 49.25 -1.38 9.16
C GLY A 451 48.52 -2.74 9.20
N PRO A 452 49.01 -3.75 9.94
CA PRO A 452 48.37 -5.06 10.04
C PRO A 452 47.25 -5.13 11.09
N TYR A 453 46.93 -4.03 11.77
CA TYR A 453 45.92 -3.99 12.83
C TYR A 453 44.72 -3.17 12.39
N TYR A 454 43.52 -3.71 12.64
CA TYR A 454 42.29 -2.96 12.49
C TYR A 454 41.95 -2.26 13.80
N VAL A 455 41.95 -0.93 13.78
CA VAL A 455 41.42 -0.10 14.86
C VAL A 455 40.02 0.31 14.44
N PRO A 456 38.96 -0.24 15.06
CA PRO A 456 37.60 0.12 14.71
C PRO A 456 37.43 1.64 14.87
N ARG A 457 37.01 2.32 13.82
CA ARG A 457 36.59 3.72 13.97
C ARG A 457 35.11 3.76 14.30
N GLY A 458 34.77 4.40 15.41
CA GLY A 458 33.43 4.40 15.96
C GLY A 458 33.41 4.85 17.42
N ALA A 459 32.21 5.20 17.88
CA ALA A 459 31.95 5.53 19.28
C ALA A 459 32.09 4.27 20.16
N THR A 460 32.83 4.34 21.28
CA THR A 460 33.09 3.17 22.14
C THR A 460 32.06 3.10 23.25
N LEU A 461 31.03 2.27 23.07
CA LEU A 461 30.03 2.06 24.11
C LEU A 461 30.58 1.14 25.22
N ILE A 462 30.85 1.69 26.39
CA ILE A 462 31.19 0.94 27.61
C ILE A 462 29.92 0.84 28.45
N LEU A 463 29.43 -0.39 28.65
CA LEU A 463 28.29 -0.67 29.52
C LEU A 463 28.75 -0.73 30.98
N ASN A 464 28.27 0.21 31.79
CA ASN A 464 28.54 0.27 33.22
C ASN A 464 27.35 -0.35 34.00
N SER A 465 27.57 -0.71 35.26
CA SER A 465 26.51 -1.27 36.11
C SER A 465 25.29 -0.35 36.29
N ASP A 466 25.49 0.95 36.09
CA ASP A 466 24.52 2.03 36.26
C ASP A 466 24.14 2.73 34.94
N GLY A 467 24.65 2.28 33.78
CA GLY A 467 24.36 2.90 32.50
C GLY A 467 25.40 2.60 31.42
N PHE A 468 25.82 3.62 30.70
CA PHE A 468 26.85 3.50 29.67
C PHE A 468 27.66 4.79 29.51
N SER A 469 28.91 4.67 29.05
CA SER A 469 29.73 5.78 28.55
C SER A 469 30.07 5.54 27.08
N ILE A 470 30.22 6.62 26.31
CA ILE A 470 30.45 6.58 24.86
C ILE A 470 31.81 7.23 24.53
#